data_AF-A0A432UYI7-F1
#
_entry.id   AF-A0A432UYI7-F1
#
_cell.length_a   1.000
_cell.length_b   1.000
_cell.length_c   1.000
_cell.angle_alpha   90.00
_cell.angle_beta   90.00
_cell.angle_gamma   90.00
#
_symmetry.space_group_name_H-M   'P 1'
#
loop_
_entity.id
_entity.type
_entity.pdbx_description
1 polymer ?
#
loop_
_entity_poly.entity_id
_entity_poly.type
_entity_poly.pdbx_seq_one_letter_code
_entity_poly.pdbx_strand_id
1 'polypeptide(L)'
;MKGFVLTHVELVELKEAHRKAKRSNANAAYKINAVILLGTGWKLKQVKQALLLDDETLRSYIERYREGRVKTLIHTDYSGRPSGLSDPQEDQLRQELENTIHLSTLSVIDYVVKEFDKKYSQSGMRDLLHRLGYEYKKPKLVPGNPDVEAQEIFVEQYESFMERKPVDTEVLFIDAVHPEHNAHAKYHYSKMVQETLKDHPRVRFVFLPSYSPNLNLIERLWGFFKKHVLHNKYHKDISSFRRSCIKFFRNIDQHHEKIASLMSGGFDISYT
;
A
#
# COMPACT_ATOMS: atom_id res chain seq x y z
N MET A 1 -20.24 -33.93 39.50
CA MET A 1 -20.53 -34.33 38.10
C MET A 1 -20.53 -35.85 38.04
N LYS A 2 -21.66 -36.49 38.33
CA LYS A 2 -21.80 -37.94 38.16
C LYS A 2 -22.34 -38.18 36.75
N GLY A 3 -21.68 -39.05 35.98
CA GLY A 3 -22.23 -39.57 34.72
C GLY A 3 -22.05 -38.71 33.46
N PHE A 4 -21.07 -37.80 33.39
CA PHE A 4 -20.72 -37.22 32.08
C PHE A 4 -19.86 -38.22 31.32
N VAL A 5 -20.43 -38.84 30.29
CA VAL A 5 -19.78 -39.81 29.42
C VAL A 5 -20.05 -39.40 27.98
N LEU A 6 -19.00 -39.33 27.16
CA LEU A 6 -19.14 -39.03 25.75
C LEU A 6 -19.42 -40.31 24.97
N THR A 7 -20.32 -40.23 24.00
CA THR A 7 -20.50 -41.29 23.00
C THR A 7 -19.29 -41.39 22.08
N HIS A 8 -19.17 -42.49 21.35
CA HIS A 8 -18.08 -42.65 20.38
C HIS A 8 -18.12 -41.54 19.30
N VAL A 9 -19.32 -41.20 18.83
CA VAL A 9 -19.53 -40.15 17.81
C VAL A 9 -19.07 -38.78 18.34
N GLU A 10 -19.48 -38.43 19.55
CA GLU A 10 -19.07 -37.19 20.24
C GLU A 10 -17.57 -37.08 20.43
N LEU A 11 -16.94 -38.19 20.78
CA LEU A 11 -15.51 -38.23 21.02
C LEU A 11 -14.72 -38.07 19.72
N VAL A 12 -15.21 -38.60 18.61
CA VAL A 12 -14.65 -38.37 17.28
C VAL A 12 -14.80 -36.90 16.88
N GLU A 13 -16.01 -36.33 17.04
CA GLU A 13 -16.31 -34.92 16.74
C GLU A 13 -15.39 -33.97 17.53
N LEU A 14 -15.26 -34.17 18.84
CA LEU A 14 -14.38 -33.38 19.71
C LEU A 14 -12.90 -33.51 19.33
N LYS A 15 -12.43 -34.72 18.96
CA LYS A 15 -11.04 -34.92 18.53
C LYS A 15 -10.74 -34.21 17.22
N GLU A 16 -11.68 -34.21 16.27
CA GLU A 16 -11.53 -33.45 15.03
C GLU A 16 -11.53 -31.94 15.29
N ALA A 17 -12.46 -31.45 16.10
CA ALA A 17 -12.50 -30.04 16.51
C ALA A 17 -11.22 -29.61 17.22
N HIS A 18 -10.68 -30.45 18.12
CA HIS A 18 -9.41 -30.21 18.79
C HIS A 18 -8.25 -30.10 17.80
N ARG A 19 -8.15 -31.01 16.82
CA ARG A 19 -7.09 -30.98 15.80
C ARG A 19 -7.14 -29.69 14.97
N LYS A 20 -8.34 -29.24 14.61
CA LYS A 20 -8.54 -27.97 13.89
C LYS A 20 -8.13 -26.78 14.77
N ALA A 21 -8.64 -26.72 16.01
CA ALA A 21 -8.39 -25.64 16.95
C ALA A 21 -6.91 -25.56 17.39
N LYS A 22 -6.19 -26.69 17.49
CA LYS A 22 -4.78 -26.70 17.88
C LYS A 22 -3.89 -25.84 16.96
N ARG A 23 -4.29 -25.67 15.69
CA ARG A 23 -3.55 -24.86 14.72
C ARG A 23 -3.99 -23.40 14.66
N SER A 24 -5.24 -23.08 15.03
CA SER A 24 -5.83 -21.75 14.83
C SER A 24 -6.24 -21.02 16.11
N ASN A 25 -6.60 -21.74 17.17
CA ASN A 25 -7.09 -21.17 18.43
C ASN A 25 -6.72 -22.10 19.61
N ALA A 26 -5.57 -21.82 20.23
CA ALA A 26 -5.05 -22.61 21.35
C ALA A 26 -6.04 -22.68 22.53
N ASN A 27 -6.74 -21.58 22.84
CA ASN A 27 -7.71 -21.52 23.92
C ASN A 27 -8.89 -22.49 23.67
N ALA A 28 -9.44 -22.47 22.44
CA ALA A 28 -10.48 -23.42 22.05
C ALA A 28 -10.01 -24.87 22.15
N ALA A 29 -8.76 -25.18 21.77
CA ALA A 29 -8.19 -26.51 21.92
C ALA A 29 -8.12 -26.96 23.39
N TYR A 30 -7.70 -26.07 24.31
CA TYR A 30 -7.67 -26.36 25.75
C TYR A 30 -9.06 -26.66 26.31
N LYS A 31 -10.08 -25.87 25.95
CA LYS A 31 -11.48 -26.10 26.33
C LYS A 31 -11.98 -27.46 25.88
N ILE A 32 -11.73 -27.80 24.61
CA ILE A 32 -12.14 -29.10 24.03
C ILE A 32 -11.42 -30.26 24.72
N ASN A 33 -10.12 -30.11 25.02
CA ASN A 33 -9.34 -31.14 25.70
C ASN A 33 -9.90 -31.45 27.10
N ALA A 34 -10.31 -30.43 27.85
CA ALA A 34 -10.95 -30.60 29.15
C ALA A 34 -12.23 -31.44 29.06
N VAL A 35 -13.08 -31.18 28.07
CA VAL A 35 -14.33 -31.93 27.83
C VAL A 35 -14.04 -33.38 27.44
N ILE A 36 -13.03 -33.63 26.59
CA ILE A 36 -12.61 -34.99 26.20
C ILE A 36 -12.14 -35.78 27.44
N LEU A 37 -11.27 -35.20 28.27
CA LEU A 37 -10.74 -35.88 29.46
C LEU A 37 -11.85 -36.23 30.45
N LEU A 38 -12.75 -35.29 30.74
CA LEU A 38 -13.89 -35.53 31.63
C LEU A 38 -14.85 -36.57 31.05
N GLY A 39 -15.09 -36.54 29.74
CA GLY A 39 -16.00 -37.47 29.06
C GLY A 39 -15.43 -38.87 28.79
N THR A 40 -14.11 -39.04 28.91
CA THR A 40 -13.42 -40.35 28.87
C THR A 40 -13.27 -40.99 30.25
N GLY A 41 -13.84 -40.38 31.29
CA GLY A 41 -13.89 -40.94 32.64
C GLY A 41 -12.81 -40.45 33.59
N TRP A 42 -12.03 -39.42 33.23
CA TRP A 42 -11.09 -38.82 34.18
C TRP A 42 -11.85 -38.12 35.31
N LYS A 43 -11.36 -38.27 36.54
CA LYS A 43 -11.94 -37.58 37.69
C LYS A 43 -11.61 -36.10 37.61
N LEU A 44 -12.53 -35.26 38.09
CA LEU A 44 -12.37 -33.79 38.12
C LEU A 44 -11.02 -33.36 38.71
N LYS A 45 -10.59 -33.98 39.82
CA LYS A 45 -9.28 -33.71 40.46
C LYS A 45 -8.09 -33.96 39.53
N GLN A 46 -8.15 -35.00 38.69
CA GLN A 46 -7.08 -35.34 37.74
C GLN A 46 -7.01 -34.33 36.60
N VAL A 47 -8.17 -33.94 36.05
CA VAL A 47 -8.24 -32.94 34.97
C VAL A 47 -7.80 -31.56 35.47
N LYS A 48 -8.20 -31.19 36.70
CA LYS A 48 -7.76 -29.98 37.40
C LYS A 48 -6.23 -29.87 37.46
N GLN A 49 -5.58 -30.94 37.92
CA GLN A 49 -4.11 -31.00 38.04
C GLN A 49 -3.43 -31.05 36.67
N ALA A 50 -3.99 -31.77 35.70
CA ALA A 50 -3.41 -31.93 34.37
C ALA A 50 -3.47 -30.65 33.53
N LEU A 51 -4.55 -29.87 33.66
CA LEU A 51 -4.78 -28.66 32.85
C LEU A 51 -4.58 -27.35 33.63
N LEU A 52 -4.29 -27.42 34.92
CA LEU A 52 -4.11 -26.26 35.82
C LEU A 52 -5.32 -25.30 35.83
N LEU A 53 -6.53 -25.87 35.79
CA LEU A 53 -7.80 -25.13 35.81
C LEU A 53 -8.48 -25.27 37.17
N ASP A 54 -9.45 -24.42 37.47
CA ASP A 54 -10.30 -24.55 38.65
C ASP A 54 -11.58 -25.38 38.37
N ASP A 55 -12.26 -25.77 39.45
CA ASP A 55 -13.43 -26.65 39.38
C ASP A 55 -14.63 -25.98 38.69
N GLU A 56 -14.77 -24.67 38.82
CA GLU A 56 -15.88 -23.88 38.29
C GLU A 56 -15.74 -23.67 36.79
N THR A 57 -14.52 -23.39 36.32
CA THR A 57 -14.18 -23.36 34.89
C THR A 57 -14.46 -24.70 34.21
N LEU A 58 -14.07 -25.82 34.81
CA LEU A 58 -14.35 -27.16 34.26
C LEU A 58 -15.85 -27.46 34.21
N ARG A 59 -16.62 -27.05 35.22
CA ARG A 59 -18.09 -27.17 35.21
C ARG A 59 -18.71 -26.33 34.11
N SER A 60 -18.30 -25.06 33.98
CA SER A 60 -18.76 -24.15 32.94
C SER A 60 -18.52 -24.71 31.55
N TYR A 61 -17.35 -25.32 31.29
CA TYR A 61 -17.07 -25.92 29.98
C TYR A 61 -18.02 -27.07 29.64
N ILE A 62 -18.36 -27.90 30.63
CA ILE A 62 -19.28 -29.02 30.39
C ILE A 62 -20.71 -28.52 30.19
N GLU A 63 -21.17 -27.55 30.97
CA GLU A 63 -22.53 -26.99 30.79
C GLU A 63 -22.65 -26.33 29.41
N ARG A 64 -21.67 -25.53 29.00
CA ARG A 64 -21.62 -24.93 27.65
C ARG A 64 -21.57 -25.98 26.54
N TYR A 65 -20.87 -27.10 26.76
CA TYR A 65 -20.86 -28.21 25.81
C TYR A 65 -22.20 -28.96 25.76
N ARG A 66 -22.92 -29.08 26.89
CA ARG A 66 -24.26 -29.69 26.93
C ARG A 66 -25.31 -28.82 26.23
N GLU A 67 -25.22 -27.50 26.40
CA GLU A 67 -26.16 -26.54 25.81
C GLU A 67 -26.07 -26.46 24.28
N GLY A 68 -24.86 -26.49 23.72
CA GLY A 68 -24.71 -26.32 22.27
C GLY A 68 -23.40 -26.86 21.69
N ARG A 69 -22.90 -27.95 22.28
CA ARG A 69 -21.79 -28.76 21.76
C ARG A 69 -20.52 -27.94 21.59
N VAL A 70 -19.71 -28.29 20.59
CA VAL A 70 -18.45 -27.61 20.29
C VAL A 70 -18.66 -26.13 19.99
N LYS A 71 -19.75 -25.76 19.30
CA LYS A 71 -20.03 -24.38 18.88
C LYS A 71 -20.16 -23.44 20.08
N THR A 72 -20.98 -23.81 21.07
CA THR A 72 -21.17 -23.00 22.29
C THR A 72 -19.96 -23.03 23.21
N LEU A 73 -19.20 -24.13 23.24
CA LEU A 73 -17.97 -24.23 24.03
C LEU A 73 -16.88 -23.24 23.56
N ILE A 74 -16.69 -23.12 22.25
CA ILE A 74 -15.63 -22.27 21.67
C ILE A 74 -16.04 -20.80 21.53
N HIS A 75 -17.34 -20.50 21.56
CA HIS A 75 -17.84 -19.12 21.45
C HIS A 75 -17.27 -18.21 22.54
N THR A 76 -17.03 -16.94 22.24
CA THR A 76 -16.66 -15.93 23.22
C THR A 76 -17.42 -14.67 22.91
N ASP A 77 -18.23 -14.18 23.85
CA ASP A 77 -18.99 -12.92 23.73
C ASP A 77 -18.10 -11.69 23.99
N TYR A 78 -16.80 -11.81 23.73
CA TYR A 78 -15.87 -10.71 23.93
C TYR A 78 -16.06 -9.69 22.80
N SER A 79 -16.87 -8.67 23.06
CA SER A 79 -16.88 -7.46 22.26
C SER A 79 -15.73 -6.57 22.72
N GLY A 80 -14.97 -6.06 21.75
CA GLY A 80 -13.94 -5.06 22.02
C GLY A 80 -14.55 -3.81 22.66
N ARG A 81 -13.71 -3.01 23.32
CA ARG A 81 -14.13 -1.70 23.82
C ARG A 81 -14.68 -0.87 22.65
N PRO A 82 -15.85 -0.22 22.78
CA PRO A 82 -16.37 0.66 21.74
C PRO A 82 -15.36 1.77 21.41
N SER A 83 -15.46 2.29 20.18
CA SER A 83 -14.68 3.45 19.73
C SER A 83 -14.79 4.58 20.75
N GLY A 84 -13.71 5.34 20.96
CA GLY A 84 -13.72 6.49 21.86
C GLY A 84 -14.52 7.68 21.31
N LEU A 85 -14.80 7.66 20.00
CA LEU A 85 -15.68 8.60 19.31
C LEU A 85 -17.05 7.95 19.09
N SER A 86 -18.11 8.76 19.17
CA SER A 86 -19.44 8.37 18.73
C SER A 86 -19.59 8.50 17.21
N ASP A 87 -20.59 7.86 16.62
CA ASP A 87 -20.84 7.92 15.17
C ASP A 87 -20.90 9.36 14.63
N PRO A 88 -21.59 10.33 15.29
CA PRO A 88 -21.57 11.73 14.84
C PRO A 88 -20.19 12.40 14.89
N GLN A 89 -19.34 12.01 15.85
CA GLN A 89 -17.97 12.53 15.95
C GLN A 89 -17.06 11.91 14.90
N GLU A 90 -17.28 10.64 14.55
CA GLU A 90 -16.59 9.99 13.44
C GLU A 90 -16.95 10.65 12.10
N ASP A 91 -18.22 11.05 11.91
CA ASP A 91 -18.65 11.78 10.72
C ASP A 91 -18.04 13.18 10.63
N GLN A 92 -17.95 13.91 11.76
CA GLN A 92 -17.26 15.21 11.80
C GLN A 92 -15.76 15.06 11.51
N LEU A 93 -15.12 14.02 12.05
CA LEU A 93 -13.72 13.72 11.75
C LEU A 93 -13.53 13.41 10.25
N ARG A 94 -14.47 12.72 9.60
CA ARG A 94 -14.41 12.50 8.14
C ARG A 94 -14.46 13.80 7.36
N GLN A 95 -15.38 14.70 7.69
CA GLN A 95 -15.49 16.01 7.04
C GLN A 95 -14.21 16.84 7.22
N GLU A 96 -13.60 16.81 8.40
CA GLU A 96 -12.31 17.47 8.62
C GLU A 96 -11.20 16.88 7.74
N LEU A 97 -11.10 15.55 7.66
CA LEU A 97 -10.07 14.88 6.85
C LEU A 97 -10.25 15.05 5.34
N GLU A 98 -11.47 15.35 4.88
CA GLU A 98 -11.76 15.69 3.48
C GLU A 98 -11.39 17.14 3.14
N ASN A 99 -11.54 18.06 4.10
CA ASN A 99 -11.32 19.49 3.87
C ASN A 99 -9.91 19.95 4.25
N THR A 100 -9.22 19.23 5.12
CA THR A 100 -7.93 19.62 5.69
C THR A 100 -6.90 18.49 5.56
N ILE A 101 -5.72 18.83 5.04
CA ILE A 101 -4.62 17.87 4.92
C ILE A 101 -3.89 17.74 6.26
N HIS A 102 -4.02 16.56 6.87
CA HIS A 102 -3.29 16.17 8.07
C HIS A 102 -2.06 15.34 7.70
N LEU A 103 -0.86 15.90 7.87
CA LEU A 103 0.41 15.23 7.49
C LEU A 103 0.80 14.07 8.41
N SER A 104 0.20 13.97 9.60
CA SER A 104 0.56 12.95 10.60
C SER A 104 -0.64 12.54 11.44
N THR A 105 -0.60 11.33 11.99
CA THR A 105 -1.60 10.87 12.96
C THR A 105 -1.67 11.77 14.19
N LEU A 106 -0.58 12.44 14.55
CA LEU A 106 -0.53 13.38 15.67
C LEU A 106 -1.41 14.62 15.44
N SER A 107 -1.40 15.20 14.24
CA SER A 107 -2.25 16.36 13.96
C SER A 107 -3.73 16.01 14.03
N VAL A 108 -4.09 14.78 13.62
CA VAL A 108 -5.44 14.26 13.77
C VAL A 108 -5.82 14.07 15.25
N ILE A 109 -4.89 13.58 16.08
CA ILE A 109 -5.10 13.48 17.54
C ILE A 109 -5.31 14.86 18.16
N ASP A 110 -4.52 15.85 17.77
CA ASP A 110 -4.64 17.21 18.28
C ASP A 110 -6.00 17.82 17.93
N TYR A 111 -6.49 17.61 16.71
CA TYR A 111 -7.85 17.98 16.31
C TYR A 111 -8.91 17.29 17.19
N VAL A 112 -8.81 15.97 17.35
CA VAL A 112 -9.79 15.19 18.13
C VAL A 112 -9.78 15.58 19.62
N VAL A 113 -8.62 15.90 20.18
CA VAL A 113 -8.51 16.42 21.55
C VAL A 113 -9.16 17.80 21.65
N LYS A 114 -8.92 18.68 20.67
CA LYS A 114 -9.45 20.04 20.67
C LYS A 114 -10.97 20.09 20.48
N GLU A 115 -11.52 19.34 19.54
CA GLU A 115 -12.95 19.40 19.19
C GLU A 115 -13.82 18.49 20.08
N PHE A 116 -13.29 17.34 20.51
CA PHE A 116 -14.10 16.31 21.18
C PHE A 116 -13.67 16.00 22.62
N ASP A 117 -12.56 16.60 23.10
CA ASP A 117 -11.93 16.32 24.40
C ASP A 117 -11.67 14.81 24.60
N LYS A 118 -11.35 14.10 23.51
CA LYS A 118 -11.03 12.67 23.53
C LYS A 118 -9.55 12.43 23.31
N LYS A 119 -8.91 11.77 24.28
CA LYS A 119 -7.50 11.39 24.20
C LYS A 119 -7.35 10.07 23.46
N TYR A 120 -6.50 10.06 22.44
CA TYR A 120 -6.11 8.88 21.68
C TYR A 120 -4.60 8.65 21.76
N SER A 121 -4.19 7.39 21.81
CA SER A 121 -2.80 7.03 21.48
C SER A 121 -2.60 7.10 19.96
N GLN A 122 -1.34 7.25 19.51
CA GLN A 122 -1.02 7.18 18.07
C GLN A 122 -1.47 5.86 17.44
N SER A 123 -1.27 4.73 18.13
CA SER A 123 -1.70 3.42 17.64
C SER A 123 -3.21 3.33 17.52
N GLY A 124 -3.96 3.82 18.51
CA GLY A 124 -5.42 3.79 18.53
C GLY A 124 -6.04 4.71 17.49
N MET A 125 -5.47 5.90 17.27
CA MET A 125 -5.92 6.80 16.20
C MET A 125 -5.67 6.19 14.82
N ARG A 126 -4.49 5.58 14.59
CA ARG A 126 -4.22 4.86 13.35
C ARG A 126 -5.21 3.72 13.11
N ASP A 127 -5.52 2.94 14.14
CA ASP A 127 -6.49 1.83 14.03
C ASP A 127 -7.91 2.36 13.76
N LEU A 128 -8.27 3.51 14.34
CA LEU A 128 -9.53 4.22 14.02
C LEU A 128 -9.55 4.67 12.56
N LEU A 129 -8.52 5.36 12.08
CA LEU A 129 -8.44 5.83 10.69
C LEU A 129 -8.54 4.68 9.69
N HIS A 130 -7.85 3.56 9.94
CA HIS A 130 -7.99 2.35 9.12
C HIS A 130 -9.42 1.80 9.12
N ARG A 131 -10.10 1.79 10.28
CA ARG A 131 -11.51 1.36 10.39
C ARG A 131 -12.44 2.29 9.62
N LEU A 132 -12.13 3.59 9.59
CA LEU A 132 -12.87 4.58 8.82
C LEU A 132 -12.59 4.49 7.30
N GLY A 133 -11.61 3.69 6.88
CA GLY A 133 -11.25 3.49 5.47
C GLY A 133 -10.16 4.43 4.94
N TYR A 134 -9.47 5.16 5.83
CA TYR A 134 -8.37 6.04 5.43
C TYR A 134 -7.04 5.29 5.39
N GLU A 135 -6.24 5.61 4.38
CA GLU A 135 -4.88 5.11 4.23
C GLU A 135 -3.89 6.28 4.18
N TYR A 136 -2.68 6.04 4.70
CA TYR A 136 -1.60 7.01 4.59
C TYR A 136 -1.14 7.13 3.14
N LYS A 137 -1.25 8.33 2.56
CA LYS A 137 -0.67 8.66 1.27
C LYS A 137 0.59 9.50 1.44
N LYS A 138 1.71 9.00 0.93
CA LYS A 138 2.95 9.77 0.85
C LYS A 138 2.76 10.91 -0.17
N PRO A 139 3.09 12.17 0.16
CA PRO A 139 3.06 13.27 -0.79
C PRO A 139 3.88 12.94 -2.04
N LYS A 140 3.33 13.23 -3.21
CA LYS A 140 4.08 13.15 -4.47
C LYS A 140 4.82 14.47 -4.67
N LEU A 141 6.04 14.39 -5.18
CA LEU A 141 6.76 15.57 -5.64
C LEU A 141 6.07 16.08 -6.90
N VAL A 142 5.56 17.31 -6.84
CA VAL A 142 5.05 18.04 -7.99
C VAL A 142 6.03 19.15 -8.36
N PRO A 143 6.09 19.57 -9.64
CA PRO A 143 6.88 20.73 -10.02
C PRO A 143 6.49 21.96 -9.17
N GLY A 144 7.47 22.76 -8.75
CA GLY A 144 7.24 23.82 -7.76
C GLY A 144 6.42 25.02 -8.26
N ASN A 145 6.39 25.26 -9.57
CA ASN A 145 5.57 26.33 -10.18
C ASN A 145 5.30 26.01 -11.67
N PRO A 146 4.44 25.02 -11.97
CA PRO A 146 4.08 24.69 -13.34
C PRO A 146 3.21 25.80 -13.95
N ASP A 147 3.48 26.16 -15.20
CA ASP A 147 2.61 27.04 -15.98
C ASP A 147 1.50 26.20 -16.63
N VAL A 148 0.35 26.13 -15.95
CA VAL A 148 -0.77 25.25 -16.34
C VAL A 148 -1.30 25.58 -17.73
N GLU A 149 -1.50 26.86 -18.02
CA GLU A 149 -2.01 27.33 -19.31
C GLU A 149 -1.03 26.98 -20.43
N ALA A 150 0.27 27.24 -20.24
CA ALA A 150 1.27 26.88 -21.23
C ALA A 150 1.37 25.36 -21.45
N GLN A 151 1.15 24.55 -20.41
CA GLN A 151 1.10 23.10 -20.55
C GLN A 151 -0.11 22.63 -21.37
N GLU A 152 -1.31 23.16 -21.09
CA GLU A 152 -2.52 22.83 -21.83
C GLU A 152 -2.39 23.21 -23.32
N ILE A 153 -1.91 24.42 -23.60
CA ILE A 153 -1.63 24.88 -24.97
C ILE A 153 -0.64 23.94 -25.67
N PHE A 154 0.43 23.54 -24.97
CA PHE A 154 1.41 22.62 -25.54
C PHE A 154 0.81 21.26 -25.88
N VAL A 155 -0.01 20.69 -24.99
CA VAL A 155 -0.66 19.40 -25.21
C VAL A 155 -1.58 19.46 -26.44
N GLU A 156 -2.42 20.49 -26.54
CA GLU A 156 -3.31 20.67 -27.69
C GLU A 156 -2.52 20.79 -29.01
N GLN A 157 -1.44 21.57 -29.02
CA GLN A 157 -0.56 21.73 -30.18
C GLN A 157 0.15 20.43 -30.55
N TYR A 158 0.64 19.69 -29.55
CA TYR A 158 1.31 18.41 -29.77
C TYR A 158 0.35 17.38 -30.35
N GLU A 159 -0.85 17.22 -29.80
CA GLU A 159 -1.85 16.27 -30.29
C GLU A 159 -2.27 16.61 -31.72
N SER A 160 -2.60 17.89 -31.96
CA SER A 160 -2.93 18.38 -33.31
C SER A 160 -1.80 18.13 -34.32
N PHE A 161 -0.54 18.26 -33.89
CA PHE A 161 0.61 17.98 -34.74
C PHE A 161 0.76 16.47 -34.98
N MET A 162 0.65 15.64 -33.95
CA MET A 162 0.78 14.18 -34.07
C MET A 162 -0.28 13.57 -35.01
N GLU A 163 -1.48 14.15 -35.06
CA GLU A 163 -2.53 13.74 -36.01
C GLU A 163 -2.23 14.12 -37.47
N ARG A 164 -1.57 15.28 -37.68
CA ARG A 164 -1.40 15.89 -39.01
C ARG A 164 0.03 15.78 -39.55
N LYS A 165 0.97 15.26 -38.76
CA LYS A 165 2.39 15.25 -39.12
C LYS A 165 2.60 14.43 -40.41
N PRO A 166 3.55 14.84 -41.27
CA PRO A 166 3.98 14.02 -42.39
C PRO A 166 4.50 12.64 -41.94
N VAL A 167 4.37 11.65 -42.82
CA VAL A 167 4.81 10.27 -42.56
C VAL A 167 6.33 10.17 -42.43
N ASP A 168 7.07 11.05 -43.10
CA ASP A 168 8.54 11.13 -43.04
C ASP A 168 9.07 11.95 -41.85
N THR A 169 8.18 12.43 -40.98
CA THR A 169 8.53 13.24 -39.81
C THR A 169 8.44 12.41 -38.54
N GLU A 170 9.58 12.29 -37.85
CA GLU A 170 9.70 11.65 -36.55
C GLU A 170 9.76 12.67 -35.42
N VAL A 171 9.13 12.34 -34.29
CA VAL A 171 9.13 13.18 -33.09
C VAL A 171 9.97 12.50 -32.00
N LEU A 172 10.99 13.21 -31.55
CA LEU A 172 11.96 12.70 -30.57
C LEU A 172 11.91 13.56 -29.31
N PHE A 173 11.73 12.90 -28.16
CA PHE A 173 11.94 13.51 -26.85
C PHE A 173 13.38 13.29 -26.44
N ILE A 174 14.07 14.36 -26.07
CA ILE A 174 15.50 14.33 -25.75
C ILE A 174 15.70 15.02 -24.41
N ASP A 175 16.39 14.36 -23.50
CA ASP A 175 16.82 14.94 -22.24
C ASP A 175 18.08 14.23 -21.72
N ALA A 176 18.77 14.86 -20.77
CA ALA A 176 19.87 14.28 -20.04
C ALA A 176 19.43 13.93 -18.62
N VAL A 177 19.73 12.71 -18.19
CA VAL A 177 19.40 12.26 -16.83
C VAL A 177 20.66 12.09 -15.98
N HIS A 178 20.70 12.76 -14.82
CA HIS A 178 21.67 12.41 -13.79
C HIS A 178 21.13 11.21 -12.98
N PRO A 179 22.01 10.28 -12.54
CA PRO A 179 21.59 9.14 -11.74
C PRO A 179 20.80 9.53 -10.48
N GLU A 180 21.15 10.66 -9.86
CA GLU A 180 20.61 11.10 -8.56
C GLU A 180 20.00 12.51 -8.55
N HIS A 181 20.24 13.36 -9.55
CA HIS A 181 19.84 14.77 -9.53
C HIS A 181 19.00 15.13 -10.76
N ASN A 182 18.23 16.21 -10.67
CA ASN A 182 17.56 16.78 -11.84
C ASN A 182 18.52 17.79 -12.48
N ALA A 183 18.78 17.66 -13.78
CA ALA A 183 19.67 18.56 -14.50
C ALA A 183 18.90 19.80 -15.00
N HIS A 184 19.49 20.99 -14.86
CA HIS A 184 18.96 22.20 -15.49
C HIS A 184 19.67 22.45 -16.82
N ALA A 185 18.95 22.30 -17.93
CA ALA A 185 19.55 22.29 -19.26
C ALA A 185 19.56 23.67 -19.96
N LYS A 186 20.09 24.71 -19.29
CA LYS A 186 20.18 26.08 -19.85
C LYS A 186 21.04 26.16 -21.13
N TYR A 187 21.85 25.15 -21.43
CA TYR A 187 22.74 25.09 -22.59
C TYR A 187 22.02 24.87 -23.94
N HIS A 188 20.77 24.37 -23.94
CA HIS A 188 20.00 24.19 -25.19
C HIS A 188 19.63 25.52 -25.88
N TYR A 189 19.66 26.63 -25.14
CA TYR A 189 19.39 27.98 -25.66
C TYR A 189 20.67 28.72 -26.10
N SER A 190 21.83 28.05 -26.11
CA SER A 190 23.09 28.71 -26.46
C SER A 190 23.13 29.14 -27.93
N LYS A 191 23.81 30.27 -28.22
CA LYS A 191 23.97 30.80 -29.58
C LYS A 191 24.56 29.76 -30.54
N MET A 192 25.55 29.00 -30.09
CA MET A 192 26.20 27.94 -30.87
C MET A 192 25.22 26.85 -31.32
N VAL A 193 24.29 26.44 -30.45
CA VAL A 193 23.24 25.47 -30.81
C VAL A 193 22.29 26.10 -31.83
N GLN A 194 21.87 27.35 -31.60
CA GLN A 194 20.97 28.06 -32.53
C GLN A 194 21.60 28.28 -33.91
N GLU A 195 22.91 28.54 -33.99
CA GLU A 195 23.65 28.65 -35.25
C GLU A 195 23.73 27.31 -35.97
N THR A 196 24.11 26.24 -35.27
CA THR A 196 24.14 24.88 -35.83
C THR A 196 22.79 24.43 -36.39
N LEU A 197 21.67 24.83 -35.76
CA LEU A 197 20.33 24.50 -36.23
C LEU A 197 19.97 25.17 -37.55
N LYS A 198 20.54 26.36 -37.85
CA LYS A 198 20.34 27.02 -39.15
C LYS A 198 20.94 26.21 -40.30
N ASP A 199 22.05 25.52 -40.03
CA ASP A 199 22.74 24.67 -41.01
C ASP A 199 22.09 23.28 -41.17
N HIS A 200 21.09 22.95 -40.34
CA HIS A 200 20.42 21.65 -40.33
C HIS A 200 18.88 21.80 -40.39
N PRO A 201 18.31 22.19 -41.53
CA PRO A 201 16.87 22.47 -41.67
C PRO A 201 15.97 21.25 -41.46
N ARG A 202 16.54 20.03 -41.47
CA ARG A 202 15.81 18.78 -41.19
C ARG A 202 15.50 18.58 -39.71
N VAL A 203 16.10 19.36 -38.82
CA VAL A 203 15.95 19.23 -37.37
C VAL A 203 15.28 20.48 -36.84
N ARG A 204 14.11 20.30 -36.20
CA ARG A 204 13.37 21.39 -35.56
C ARG A 204 13.30 21.16 -34.07
N PHE A 205 13.75 22.13 -33.29
CA PHE A 205 13.64 22.09 -31.84
C PHE A 205 12.29 22.64 -31.40
N VAL A 206 11.63 21.92 -30.49
CA VAL A 206 10.42 22.35 -29.80
C VAL A 206 10.73 22.27 -28.31
N PHE A 207 10.62 23.40 -27.62
CA PHE A 207 10.91 23.48 -26.20
C PHE A 207 9.64 23.24 -25.39
N LEU A 208 9.76 22.46 -24.32
CA LEU A 208 8.68 22.25 -23.38
C LEU A 208 8.46 23.51 -22.53
N PRO A 209 7.23 23.74 -22.04
CA PRO A 209 6.98 24.78 -21.06
C PRO A 209 7.84 24.62 -19.80
N SER A 210 8.08 25.72 -19.10
CA SER A 210 8.91 25.71 -17.89
C SER A 210 8.33 24.77 -16.83
N TYR A 211 9.20 24.05 -16.11
CA TYR A 211 8.83 23.14 -15.02
C TYR A 211 7.78 22.08 -15.40
N SER A 212 7.82 21.56 -16.63
CA SER A 212 6.82 20.62 -17.17
C SER A 212 7.38 19.22 -17.48
N PRO A 213 7.99 18.51 -16.51
CA PRO A 213 8.58 17.18 -16.76
C PRO A 213 7.53 16.12 -17.13
N ASN A 214 6.27 16.31 -16.73
CA ASN A 214 5.14 15.46 -17.12
C ASN A 214 4.87 15.47 -18.64
N LEU A 215 5.28 16.54 -19.34
CA LEU A 215 5.20 16.66 -20.80
C LEU A 215 6.42 16.05 -21.52
N ASN A 216 7.42 15.56 -20.78
CA ASN A 216 8.61 14.97 -21.36
C ASN A 216 8.53 13.43 -21.31
N LEU A 217 8.12 12.77 -22.40
CA LEU A 217 7.93 11.31 -22.40
C LEU A 217 9.21 10.53 -22.06
N ILE A 218 10.39 11.09 -22.32
CA ILE A 218 11.66 10.42 -21.99
C ILE A 218 11.85 10.25 -20.46
N GLU A 219 11.19 11.06 -19.63
CA GLU A 219 11.19 10.89 -18.16
C GLU A 219 10.60 9.54 -17.74
N ARG A 220 9.62 9.02 -18.49
CA ARG A 220 9.06 7.68 -18.25
C ARG A 220 10.12 6.60 -18.49
N LEU A 221 10.90 6.74 -19.55
CA LEU A 221 12.02 5.85 -19.85
C LEU A 221 13.10 5.96 -18.77
N TRP A 222 13.40 7.17 -18.28
CA TRP A 222 14.34 7.40 -17.18
C TRP A 222 13.89 6.75 -15.88
N GLY A 223 12.61 6.88 -15.51
CA GLY A 223 12.04 6.17 -14.37
C GLY A 223 12.19 4.65 -14.50
N PHE A 224 11.87 4.11 -15.69
CA PHE A 224 12.03 2.69 -15.98
C PHE A 224 13.49 2.23 -15.91
N PHE A 225 14.40 2.98 -16.52
CA PHE A 225 15.85 2.74 -16.48
C PHE A 225 16.40 2.72 -15.05
N LYS A 226 16.11 3.77 -14.25
CA LYS A 226 16.56 3.88 -12.86
C LYS A 226 16.05 2.71 -12.02
N LYS A 227 14.81 2.27 -12.23
CA LYS A 227 14.26 1.09 -11.55
C LYS A 227 15.02 -0.20 -11.88
N HIS A 228 15.53 -0.35 -13.11
CA HIS A 228 16.26 -1.54 -13.53
C HIS A 228 17.75 -1.49 -13.17
N VAL A 229 18.37 -0.32 -13.15
CA VAL A 229 19.83 -0.18 -13.02
C VAL A 229 20.28 0.30 -11.64
N LEU A 230 19.46 1.09 -10.93
CA LEU A 230 19.82 1.71 -9.65
C LEU A 230 19.12 1.08 -8.45
N HIS A 231 17.82 0.74 -8.56
CA HIS A 231 17.08 0.28 -7.39
C HIS A 231 17.66 -1.01 -6.81
N ASN A 232 18.01 -0.98 -5.52
CA ASN A 232 18.60 -2.10 -4.77
C ASN A 232 19.86 -2.70 -5.41
N LYS A 233 20.62 -1.91 -6.17
CA LYS A 233 21.85 -2.35 -6.85
C LYS A 233 23.02 -1.47 -6.43
N TYR A 234 24.07 -2.10 -5.91
CA TYR A 234 25.32 -1.43 -5.60
C TYR A 234 26.31 -1.56 -6.77
N HIS A 235 26.87 -0.43 -7.19
CA HIS A 235 27.96 -0.38 -8.17
C HIS A 235 29.23 0.05 -7.44
N LYS A 236 30.27 -0.79 -7.49
CA LYS A 236 31.54 -0.54 -6.78
C LYS A 236 32.27 0.72 -7.28
N ASP A 237 32.20 0.98 -8.57
CA ASP A 237 32.89 2.08 -9.24
C ASP A 237 32.09 2.60 -10.45
N ILE A 238 32.48 3.76 -10.96
CA ILE A 238 31.84 4.41 -12.11
C ILE A 238 31.89 3.56 -13.38
N SER A 239 32.93 2.72 -13.54
CA SER A 239 33.07 1.85 -14.70
C SER A 239 32.05 0.70 -14.66
N SER A 240 31.83 0.12 -13.48
CA SER A 240 30.78 -0.88 -13.23
C SER A 240 29.39 -0.30 -13.48
N PHE A 241 29.15 0.91 -12.99
CA PHE A 241 27.90 1.62 -13.25
C PHE A 241 27.69 1.84 -14.76
N ARG A 242 28.69 2.42 -15.45
CA ARG A 242 28.65 2.65 -16.91
C ARG A 242 28.39 1.37 -17.70
N ARG A 243 29.06 0.27 -17.36
CA ARG A 243 28.83 -1.04 -18.01
C ARG A 243 27.39 -1.50 -17.83
N SER A 244 26.81 -1.30 -16.65
CA SER A 244 25.42 -1.66 -16.38
C SER A 244 24.43 -0.81 -17.18
N CYS A 245 24.69 0.50 -17.30
CA CYS A 245 23.88 1.38 -18.15
C CYS A 245 23.92 0.96 -19.62
N ILE A 246 25.12 0.76 -20.16
CA ILE A 246 25.31 0.32 -21.56
C ILE A 246 24.63 -1.03 -21.78
N LYS A 247 24.79 -1.97 -20.84
CA LYS A 247 24.13 -3.29 -20.92
C LYS A 247 22.62 -3.15 -20.97
N PHE A 248 22.03 -2.29 -20.16
CA PHE A 248 20.59 -2.03 -20.18
C PHE A 248 20.14 -1.54 -21.56
N PHE A 249 20.75 -0.46 -22.08
CA PHE A 249 20.33 0.10 -23.37
C PHE A 249 20.61 -0.81 -24.56
N ARG A 250 21.67 -1.64 -24.51
CA ARG A 250 21.92 -2.67 -25.54
C ARG A 250 20.88 -3.79 -25.56
N ASN A 251 20.14 -3.97 -24.47
CA ASN A 251 19.11 -5.01 -24.34
C ASN A 251 17.72 -4.39 -24.12
N ILE A 252 17.54 -3.13 -24.51
CA ILE A 252 16.28 -2.40 -24.26
C ILE A 252 15.08 -3.07 -24.93
N ASP A 253 15.30 -3.74 -26.07
CA ASP A 253 14.27 -4.45 -26.82
C ASP A 253 13.64 -5.60 -26.02
N GLN A 254 14.36 -6.17 -25.05
CA GLN A 254 13.81 -7.18 -24.12
C GLN A 254 12.70 -6.61 -23.23
N HIS A 255 12.54 -5.30 -23.21
CA HIS A 255 11.53 -4.58 -22.44
C HIS A 255 10.51 -3.87 -23.33
N HIS A 256 10.48 -4.17 -24.64
CA HIS A 256 9.64 -3.48 -25.62
C HIS A 256 8.18 -3.35 -25.18
N GLU A 257 7.52 -4.45 -24.80
CA GLU A 257 6.11 -4.42 -24.38
C GLU A 257 5.86 -3.48 -23.19
N LYS A 258 6.75 -3.50 -22.19
CA LYS A 258 6.64 -2.65 -21.00
C LYS A 258 6.91 -1.20 -21.32
N ILE A 259 7.89 -0.93 -22.17
CA ILE A 259 8.22 0.44 -22.60
C ILE A 259 7.10 1.00 -23.46
N ALA A 260 6.58 0.23 -24.42
CA ALA A 260 5.44 0.63 -25.25
C ALA A 260 4.22 0.97 -24.39
N SER A 261 3.91 0.14 -23.38
CA SER A 261 2.84 0.42 -22.42
C SER A 261 3.09 1.71 -21.62
N LEU A 262 4.33 1.97 -21.19
CA LEU A 262 4.67 3.22 -20.48
C LEU A 262 4.56 4.46 -21.37
N MET A 263 4.85 4.32 -22.66
CA MET A 263 4.76 5.42 -23.63
C MET A 263 3.33 5.66 -24.12
N SER A 264 2.44 4.69 -23.94
CA SER A 264 1.00 4.84 -24.25
C SER A 264 0.28 5.72 -23.22
N GLY A 265 -0.83 6.34 -23.63
CA GLY A 265 -1.73 7.06 -22.70
C GLY A 265 -1.65 8.59 -22.67
N GLY A 266 -1.02 9.24 -23.67
CA GLY A 266 -0.99 10.71 -23.76
C GLY A 266 -0.20 11.38 -22.62
N PHE A 267 -0.40 12.70 -22.43
CA PHE A 267 0.19 13.44 -21.32
C PHE A 267 -0.76 13.49 -20.12
N ASP A 268 -0.21 13.35 -18.92
CA ASP A 268 -0.99 13.41 -17.68
C ASP A 268 -0.89 14.83 -17.11
N ILE A 269 -2.00 15.58 -17.20
CA ILE A 269 -2.13 16.94 -16.66
C ILE A 269 -2.86 16.84 -15.31
N SER A 270 -2.35 16.05 -14.38
CA SER A 270 -2.94 15.93 -13.03
C SER A 270 -2.21 16.86 -12.06
N TYR A 271 -2.82 18.02 -11.74
CA TYR A 271 -2.33 18.93 -10.70
C TYR A 271 -3.05 18.72 -9.36
N THR A 272 -3.33 17.48 -8.99
CA THR A 272 -3.98 17.12 -7.70
C THR A 272 -3.15 16.15 -6.89
#